data_AF-A0A954GQ76-F1
#
_entry.id   AF-A0A954GQ76-F1
#
_cell.length_a   1.000
_cell.length_b   1.000
_cell.length_c   1.000
_cell.angle_alpha   90.00
_cell.angle_beta   90.00
_cell.angle_gamma   90.00
#
_symmetry.space_group_name_H-M   'P 1'
#
loop_
_entity.id
_entity.type
_entity.pdbx_description
1 polymer ?
#
loop_
_entity_poly.entity_id
_entity_poly.type
_entity_poly.pdbx_seq_one_letter_code
_entity_poly.pdbx_strand_id
1 'polypeptide(L)'
;MKNSGFQYLTPSQNSFWQWAEDGTAIEWCDGKTIAFRDEIWQVLDRLKYEGFPPFDIVVLVLAMCRAGLSADLSRAEAFRSFLESVSATTPGTNLADVMWTGTPGLETGLKKLSSLPPCVLRSHIAKAEILSILYDPAHLRCSNRVAEEVLDAVKSGFPNEDLTAASPVDKPSTRWFLDLRWLRFSLNDKLDEETIENLLATGIE
;
A
#
# COMPACT_ATOMS: atom_id res chain seq x y z
N MET A 1 -10.63 14.72 19.82
CA MET A 1 -9.41 13.98 19.38
C MET A 1 -9.83 13.04 18.28
N LYS A 2 -9.25 13.13 17.07
CA LYS A 2 -9.50 12.13 16.03
C LYS A 2 -9.02 10.77 16.56
N ASN A 3 -9.83 9.73 16.42
CA ASN A 3 -9.50 8.37 16.86
C ASN A 3 -8.24 7.91 16.11
N SER A 4 -7.28 7.30 16.80
CA SER A 4 -5.99 6.86 16.23
C SER A 4 -6.17 6.00 14.97
N GLY A 5 -7.24 5.19 14.93
CA GLY A 5 -7.56 4.36 13.76
C GLY A 5 -7.95 5.14 12.50
N PHE A 6 -8.70 6.24 12.61
CA PHE A 6 -9.05 7.04 11.43
C PHE A 6 -7.82 7.72 10.83
N GLN A 7 -6.89 8.17 11.67
CA GLN A 7 -5.66 8.80 11.19
C GLN A 7 -4.83 7.84 10.33
N TYR A 8 -4.81 6.55 10.68
CA TYR A 8 -4.12 5.52 9.89
C TYR A 8 -4.75 5.31 8.51
N LEU A 9 -6.08 5.40 8.41
CA LEU A 9 -6.86 5.23 7.18
C LEU A 9 -7.02 6.51 6.36
N THR A 10 -6.50 7.65 6.83
CA THR A 10 -6.65 8.94 6.14
C THR A 10 -5.49 9.15 5.17
N PRO A 11 -5.72 9.39 3.88
CA PRO A 11 -4.64 9.73 2.95
C PRO A 11 -3.99 11.07 3.34
N SER A 12 -2.68 11.21 3.15
CA SER A 12 -2.04 12.53 3.22
C SER A 12 -2.52 13.43 2.07
N GLN A 13 -2.39 14.74 2.21
CA GLN A 13 -2.75 15.69 1.15
C GLN A 13 -1.97 15.41 -0.16
N ASN A 14 -0.72 15.00 -0.04
CA ASN A 14 0.12 14.49 -1.12
C ASN A 14 0.06 12.95 -1.22
N SER A 15 -1.11 12.35 -1.22
CA SER A 15 -1.26 10.90 -1.48
C SER A 15 -1.57 10.62 -2.96
N PHE A 16 -1.26 9.42 -3.42
CA PHE A 16 -1.62 8.93 -4.76
C PHE A 16 -3.01 8.26 -4.81
N TRP A 17 -3.67 8.15 -3.65
CA TRP A 17 -4.93 7.47 -3.47
C TRP A 17 -5.89 8.27 -2.58
N GLN A 18 -7.18 7.99 -2.70
CA GLN A 18 -8.24 8.58 -1.90
C GLN A 18 -9.38 7.58 -1.66
N TRP A 19 -10.18 7.80 -0.62
CA TRP A 19 -11.46 7.11 -0.47
C TRP A 19 -12.49 7.67 -1.46
N ALA A 20 -13.30 6.79 -2.04
CA ALA A 20 -14.39 7.11 -2.96
C ALA A 20 -15.67 6.38 -2.53
N GLU A 21 -16.78 6.69 -3.22
CA GLU A 21 -18.09 6.06 -2.99
C GLU A 21 -18.49 6.05 -1.50
N ASP A 22 -18.42 7.22 -0.84
CA ASP A 22 -18.70 7.34 0.60
C ASP A 22 -17.86 6.37 1.48
N GLY A 23 -16.63 6.09 1.02
CA GLY A 23 -15.65 5.26 1.71
C GLY A 23 -15.88 3.76 1.54
N THR A 24 -16.61 3.30 0.53
CA THR A 24 -16.70 1.87 0.19
C THR A 24 -15.55 1.39 -0.69
N ALA A 25 -14.80 2.30 -1.31
CA ALA A 25 -13.67 1.98 -2.17
C ALA A 25 -12.49 2.93 -1.94
N ILE A 26 -11.28 2.44 -2.23
CA ILE A 26 -10.09 3.26 -2.44
C ILE A 26 -9.83 3.34 -3.95
N GLU A 27 -9.51 4.53 -4.42
CA GLU A 27 -9.21 4.81 -5.82
C GLU A 27 -7.89 5.58 -5.95
N TRP A 28 -7.28 5.47 -7.12
CA TRP A 28 -6.27 6.41 -7.57
C TRP A 28 -6.88 7.82 -7.68
N CYS A 29 -6.05 8.87 -7.64
CA CYS A 29 -6.52 10.24 -7.87
C CYS A 29 -7.16 10.47 -9.25
N ASP A 30 -6.98 9.54 -10.21
CA ASP A 30 -7.65 9.56 -11.52
C ASP A 30 -9.03 8.87 -11.53
N GLY A 31 -9.51 8.40 -10.37
CA GLY A 31 -10.80 7.74 -10.19
C GLY A 31 -10.82 6.24 -10.49
N LYS A 32 -9.66 5.61 -10.81
CA LYS A 32 -9.61 4.16 -10.99
C LYS A 32 -9.60 3.45 -9.63
N THR A 33 -10.49 2.46 -9.45
CA THR A 33 -10.54 1.66 -8.22
C THR A 33 -9.25 0.85 -7.99
N ILE A 34 -8.73 0.95 -6.77
CA ILE A 34 -7.62 0.14 -6.24
C ILE A 34 -8.19 -1.08 -5.52
N ALA A 35 -8.94 -0.86 -4.44
CA ALA A 35 -9.47 -1.91 -3.57
C ALA A 35 -10.82 -1.51 -2.96
N PHE A 36 -11.66 -2.49 -2.66
CA PHE A 36 -12.90 -2.26 -1.91
C PHE A 36 -12.64 -2.33 -0.40
N ARG A 37 -13.47 -1.65 0.39
CA ARG A 37 -13.35 -1.63 1.86
C ARG A 37 -13.33 -3.02 2.48
N ASP A 38 -14.15 -3.94 1.99
CA ASP A 38 -14.22 -5.31 2.50
C ASP A 38 -12.91 -6.09 2.25
N GLU A 39 -12.26 -5.85 1.12
CA GLU A 39 -10.95 -6.43 0.81
C GLU A 39 -9.88 -5.87 1.75
N ILE A 40 -9.90 -4.56 1.99
CA ILE A 40 -8.99 -3.89 2.94
C ILE A 40 -9.17 -4.48 4.35
N TRP A 41 -10.42 -4.63 4.80
CA TRP A 41 -10.71 -5.24 6.10
C TRP A 41 -10.18 -6.66 6.20
N GLN A 42 -10.42 -7.50 5.18
CA GLN A 42 -9.97 -8.90 5.17
C GLN A 42 -8.44 -9.04 5.21
N VAL A 43 -7.72 -8.12 4.55
CA VAL A 43 -6.25 -8.07 4.55
C VAL A 43 -5.73 -7.59 5.90
N LEU A 44 -6.27 -6.50 6.44
CA LEU A 44 -5.84 -5.97 7.73
C LEU A 44 -6.19 -6.91 8.90
N ASP A 45 -7.34 -7.59 8.88
CA ASP A 45 -7.73 -8.49 9.97
C ASP A 45 -6.74 -9.65 10.13
N ARG A 46 -6.12 -10.08 9.03
CA ARG A 46 -5.05 -11.09 9.04
C ARG A 46 -3.75 -10.57 9.63
N LEU A 47 -3.40 -9.32 9.31
CA LEU A 47 -2.17 -8.68 9.79
C LEU A 47 -2.27 -8.22 11.26
N LYS A 48 -3.44 -8.27 11.90
CA LYS A 48 -3.70 -7.57 13.18
C LYS A 48 -2.79 -7.96 14.33
N TYR A 49 -2.34 -9.22 14.37
CA TYR A 49 -1.45 -9.72 15.43
C TYR A 49 0.02 -9.43 15.16
N GLU A 50 0.36 -9.24 13.89
CA GLU A 50 1.70 -8.85 13.48
C GLU A 50 1.85 -7.34 13.67
N GLY A 51 0.82 -6.57 13.31
CA GLY A 51 0.78 -5.11 13.29
C GLY A 51 0.58 -4.61 11.85
N PHE A 52 0.35 -3.31 11.69
CA PHE A 52 0.08 -2.76 10.36
C PHE A 52 1.29 -2.02 9.76
N PRO A 53 1.63 -2.30 8.47
CA PRO A 53 2.47 -1.43 7.67
C PRO A 53 1.85 -0.03 7.54
N PRO A 54 2.58 1.01 7.09
CA PRO A 54 1.98 2.27 6.68
C PRO A 54 0.88 2.03 5.64
N PHE A 55 -0.29 2.65 5.83
CA PHE A 55 -1.45 2.35 4.99
C PHE A 55 -1.21 2.67 3.51
N ASP A 56 -0.41 3.70 3.19
CA ASP A 56 0.01 3.99 1.82
C ASP A 56 0.69 2.80 1.13
N ILE A 57 1.46 2.02 1.88
CA ILE A 57 2.16 0.84 1.36
C ILE A 57 1.17 -0.32 1.17
N VAL A 58 0.22 -0.49 2.10
CA VAL A 58 -0.88 -1.44 1.93
C VAL A 58 -1.65 -1.12 0.65
N VAL A 59 -2.07 0.13 0.45
CA VAL A 59 -2.78 0.57 -0.75
C VAL A 59 -1.95 0.36 -2.01
N LEU A 60 -0.65 0.68 -1.98
CA LEU A 60 0.22 0.48 -3.14
C LEU A 60 0.33 -1.00 -3.53
N VAL A 61 0.53 -1.90 -2.57
CA VAL A 61 0.60 -3.35 -2.82
C VAL A 61 -0.73 -3.87 -3.36
N LEU A 62 -1.87 -3.47 -2.78
CA LEU A 62 -3.19 -3.83 -3.29
C LEU A 62 -3.40 -3.36 -4.73
N ALA A 63 -2.92 -2.15 -5.04
CA ALA A 63 -2.97 -1.62 -6.39
C ALA A 63 -2.13 -2.44 -7.38
N MET A 64 -0.97 -2.96 -6.95
CA MET A 64 -0.13 -3.84 -7.78
C MET A 64 -0.76 -5.22 -7.97
N CYS A 65 -1.49 -5.72 -6.98
CA CYS A 65 -2.18 -7.00 -7.06
C CYS A 65 -3.44 -6.93 -7.93
N ARG A 66 -3.97 -5.74 -8.20
CA ARG A 66 -5.09 -5.60 -9.13
C ARG A 66 -4.61 -5.92 -10.55
N ALA A 67 -5.27 -6.89 -11.18
CA ALA A 67 -4.98 -7.28 -12.54
C ALA A 67 -4.92 -6.04 -13.45
N GLY A 68 -3.80 -5.88 -14.14
CA GLY A 68 -3.63 -4.83 -15.14
C GLY A 68 -2.63 -3.74 -14.81
N LEU A 69 -1.88 -3.76 -13.70
CA LEU A 69 -0.85 -2.73 -13.51
C LEU A 69 0.42 -2.95 -14.36
N SER A 70 0.84 -4.22 -14.55
CA SER A 70 1.88 -4.57 -15.54
C SER A 70 1.43 -4.37 -16.99
N ALA A 71 0.12 -4.46 -17.24
CA ALA A 71 -0.46 -4.25 -18.57
C ALA A 71 -0.79 -2.78 -18.87
N ASP A 72 -1.03 -1.97 -17.83
CA ASP A 72 -1.42 -0.57 -17.90
C ASP A 72 -0.23 0.31 -17.47
N LEU A 73 0.70 0.54 -18.40
CA LEU A 73 1.85 1.43 -18.24
C LEU A 73 1.45 2.80 -17.65
N SER A 74 0.21 3.25 -17.86
CA SER A 74 -0.29 4.51 -17.31
C SER A 74 -0.27 4.57 -15.79
N ARG A 75 -0.38 3.44 -15.08
CA ARG A 75 -0.42 3.40 -13.61
C ARG A 75 0.95 3.44 -12.98
N ALA A 76 1.90 2.72 -13.58
CA ALA A 76 3.31 2.84 -13.20
C ALA A 76 3.79 4.29 -13.40
N GLU A 77 3.37 4.91 -14.52
CA GLU A 77 3.69 6.30 -14.80
C GLU A 77 2.96 7.28 -13.86
N ALA A 78 1.68 7.06 -13.56
CA ALA A 78 0.95 7.89 -12.59
C ALA A 78 1.61 7.86 -11.20
N PHE A 79 2.03 6.67 -10.74
CA PHE A 79 2.76 6.56 -9.49
C PHE A 79 4.17 7.17 -9.58
N ARG A 80 4.85 7.07 -10.72
CA ARG A 80 6.11 7.76 -10.95
C ARG A 80 5.95 9.29 -10.89
N SER A 81 4.98 9.86 -11.59
CA SER A 81 4.69 11.30 -11.56
C SER A 81 4.35 11.76 -10.14
N PHE A 82 3.68 10.90 -9.36
CA PHE A 82 3.49 11.13 -7.94
C PHE A 82 4.82 11.19 -7.16
N LEU A 83 5.76 10.27 -7.38
CA LEU A 83 7.09 10.33 -6.74
C LEU A 83 7.84 11.60 -7.10
N GLU A 84 7.73 12.05 -8.35
CA GLU A 84 8.35 13.30 -8.82
C GLU A 84 7.75 14.52 -8.09
N SER A 85 6.43 14.56 -7.89
CA SER A 85 5.76 15.66 -7.19
C SER A 85 6.16 15.74 -5.71
N VAL A 86 6.31 14.59 -5.03
CA VAL A 86 6.80 14.52 -3.66
C VAL A 86 8.28 14.94 -3.56
N SER A 87 9.08 14.65 -4.60
CA SER A 87 10.50 15.02 -4.68
C SER A 87 10.74 16.52 -4.81
N ALA A 88 9.87 17.21 -5.55
CA ALA A 88 10.02 18.64 -5.87
C ALA A 88 10.04 19.54 -4.62
N THR A 89 9.63 19.01 -3.47
CA THR A 89 9.61 19.72 -2.19
C THR A 89 10.97 19.73 -1.45
N THR A 90 11.98 18.98 -1.90
CA THR A 90 13.29 18.87 -1.21
C THR A 90 14.47 19.07 -2.16
N PRO A 91 15.29 20.14 -2.00
CA PRO A 91 16.46 20.37 -2.86
C PRO A 91 17.52 19.28 -2.69
N GLY A 92 18.03 18.73 -3.79
CA GLY A 92 19.29 17.94 -3.82
C GLY A 92 19.15 16.43 -3.90
N THR A 93 17.94 15.86 -3.99
CA THR A 93 17.78 14.42 -4.29
C THR A 93 16.44 14.18 -4.99
N ASN A 94 16.46 13.80 -6.26
CA ASN A 94 15.24 13.37 -6.94
C ASN A 94 14.87 11.98 -6.42
N LEU A 95 13.85 11.91 -5.55
CA LEU A 95 13.36 10.65 -4.97
C LEU A 95 12.99 9.67 -6.07
N ALA A 96 12.35 10.17 -7.13
CA ALA A 96 11.95 9.37 -8.27
C ALA A 96 13.17 8.69 -8.90
N ASP A 97 14.27 9.40 -9.16
CA ASP A 97 15.45 8.78 -9.77
C ASP A 97 16.09 7.73 -8.85
N VAL A 98 16.28 8.06 -7.57
CA VAL A 98 16.91 7.15 -6.59
C VAL A 98 16.06 5.89 -6.35
N MET A 99 14.74 6.05 -6.27
CA MET A 99 13.81 4.98 -5.96
C MET A 99 13.41 4.16 -7.17
N TRP A 100 13.12 4.82 -8.29
CA TRP A 100 12.61 4.20 -9.50
C TRP A 100 13.71 3.54 -10.31
N THR A 101 14.84 4.23 -10.54
CA THR A 101 15.88 3.80 -11.48
C THR A 101 17.12 3.17 -10.82
N GLY A 102 17.27 3.27 -9.50
CA GLY A 102 18.36 2.59 -8.77
C GLY A 102 18.32 1.07 -9.00
N THR A 103 19.45 0.36 -8.93
CA THR A 103 19.49 -1.09 -9.26
C THR A 103 19.48 -1.98 -8.00
N PRO A 104 18.56 -2.97 -7.88
CA PRO A 104 17.31 -3.10 -8.62
C PRO A 104 16.30 -2.04 -8.17
N GLY A 105 15.44 -1.58 -9.09
CA GLY A 105 14.55 -0.43 -8.86
C GLY A 105 13.28 -0.80 -8.15
N LEU A 106 12.54 0.19 -7.66
CA LEU A 106 11.18 -0.03 -7.18
C LEU A 106 10.31 -0.59 -8.32
N GLU A 107 10.47 -0.08 -9.55
CA GLU A 107 9.76 -0.58 -10.73
C GLU A 107 9.97 -2.07 -10.96
N THR A 108 11.19 -2.57 -10.80
CA THR A 108 11.52 -4.00 -10.95
C THR A 108 10.74 -4.85 -9.95
N GLY A 109 10.74 -4.44 -8.67
CA GLY A 109 10.01 -5.13 -7.62
C GLY A 109 8.49 -5.11 -7.82
N LEU A 110 7.94 -3.95 -8.21
CA LEU A 110 6.50 -3.82 -8.50
C LEU A 110 6.09 -4.66 -9.72
N LYS A 111 6.91 -4.71 -10.77
CA LYS A 111 6.70 -5.60 -11.92
C LYS A 111 6.67 -7.06 -11.51
N LYS A 112 7.61 -7.49 -10.67
CA LYS A 112 7.66 -8.86 -10.11
C LYS A 112 6.36 -9.20 -9.38
N LEU A 113 5.92 -8.33 -8.46
CA LEU A 113 4.67 -8.51 -7.74
C LEU A 113 3.45 -8.58 -8.68
N SER A 114 3.37 -7.69 -9.67
CA SER A 114 2.28 -7.67 -10.65
C SER A 114 2.29 -8.84 -11.65
N SER A 115 3.38 -9.63 -11.66
CA SER A 115 3.54 -10.81 -12.52
C SER A 115 3.20 -12.12 -11.82
N LEU A 116 2.82 -12.07 -10.53
CA LEU A 116 2.41 -13.26 -9.79
C LEU A 116 1.14 -13.90 -10.40
N PRO A 117 0.94 -15.21 -10.19
CA PRO A 117 -0.23 -15.90 -10.72
C PRO A 117 -1.57 -15.25 -10.29
N PRO A 118 -2.59 -15.23 -11.16
CA PRO A 118 -3.87 -14.60 -10.83
C PRO A 118 -4.57 -15.14 -9.58
N CYS A 119 -4.37 -16.41 -9.20
CA CYS A 119 -4.90 -16.96 -7.96
C CYS A 119 -4.31 -16.27 -6.72
N VAL A 120 -3.00 -16.04 -6.70
CA VAL A 120 -2.30 -15.28 -5.66
C VAL A 120 -2.79 -13.83 -5.64
N LEU A 121 -2.86 -13.19 -6.80
CA LEU A 121 -3.26 -11.79 -6.92
C LEU A 121 -4.73 -11.51 -6.62
N ARG A 122 -5.61 -12.52 -6.63
CA ARG A 122 -7.03 -12.38 -6.31
C ARG A 122 -7.36 -12.75 -4.87
N SER A 123 -6.51 -13.55 -4.21
CA SER A 123 -6.74 -13.95 -2.84
C SER A 123 -6.33 -12.86 -1.85
N HIS A 124 -7.24 -12.44 -1.00
CA HIS A 124 -6.96 -11.52 0.09
C HIS A 124 -6.06 -12.16 1.18
N ILE A 125 -6.08 -13.50 1.30
CA ILE A 125 -5.14 -14.24 2.16
C ILE A 125 -3.73 -14.05 1.61
N ALA A 126 -3.51 -14.36 0.33
CA ALA A 126 -2.19 -14.22 -0.30
C ALA A 126 -1.69 -12.76 -0.27
N LYS A 127 -2.57 -11.77 -0.42
CA LYS A 127 -2.20 -10.36 -0.27
C LYS A 127 -1.74 -10.00 1.14
N ALA A 128 -2.38 -10.55 2.17
CA ALA A 128 -1.95 -10.37 3.55
C ALA A 128 -0.59 -11.03 3.79
N GLU A 129 -0.37 -12.25 3.29
CA GLU A 129 0.93 -12.94 3.39
C GLU A 129 2.04 -12.17 2.66
N ILE A 130 1.76 -11.67 1.44
CA ILE A 130 2.68 -10.81 0.70
C ILE A 130 3.02 -9.57 1.52
N LEU A 131 2.03 -8.91 2.13
CA LEU A 131 2.28 -7.75 2.99
C LEU A 131 3.10 -8.10 4.23
N SER A 132 2.89 -9.26 4.84
CA SER A 132 3.70 -9.77 5.96
C SER A 132 5.15 -10.01 5.53
N ILE A 133 5.38 -10.68 4.41
CA ILE A 133 6.71 -10.88 3.82
C ILE A 133 7.40 -9.54 3.53
N LEU A 134 6.65 -8.62 2.91
CA LEU A 134 7.11 -7.30 2.50
C LEU A 134 7.22 -6.31 3.65
N TYR A 135 7.03 -6.71 4.91
CA TYR A 135 7.16 -5.78 6.03
C TYR A 135 7.83 -6.41 7.25
N ASP A 136 8.88 -5.77 7.75
CA ASP A 136 9.57 -6.21 8.96
C ASP A 136 8.85 -5.68 10.21
N PRO A 137 8.69 -6.50 11.26
CA PRO A 137 8.12 -6.08 12.54
C PRO A 137 8.68 -4.77 13.11
N ALA A 138 9.97 -4.47 12.87
CA ALA A 138 10.62 -3.24 13.32
C ALA A 138 10.01 -1.95 12.72
N HIS A 139 9.22 -2.06 11.65
CA HIS A 139 8.67 -0.91 10.93
C HIS A 139 7.17 -0.69 11.18
N LEU A 140 6.53 -1.60 11.92
CA LEU A 140 5.08 -1.59 12.16
C LEU A 140 4.63 -0.35 12.93
N ARG A 141 3.47 0.18 12.55
CA ARG A 141 2.96 1.47 13.04
C ARG A 141 1.83 1.36 14.05
N CYS A 142 1.23 0.19 14.20
CA CYS A 142 0.07 0.01 15.06
C CYS A 142 0.37 -0.92 16.25
N SER A 143 -0.04 -0.50 17.44
CA SER A 143 -0.23 -1.41 18.57
C SER A 143 -1.51 -2.23 18.35
N ASN A 144 -1.68 -3.35 19.06
CA ASN A 144 -2.88 -4.20 18.95
C ASN A 144 -4.17 -3.41 19.16
N ARG A 145 -4.18 -2.48 20.13
CA ARG A 145 -5.34 -1.60 20.38
C ARG A 145 -5.65 -0.71 19.16
N VAL A 146 -4.63 -0.10 18.56
CA VAL A 146 -4.84 0.73 17.37
C VAL A 146 -5.28 -0.12 16.19
N ALA A 147 -4.77 -1.35 16.07
CA ALA A 147 -5.20 -2.30 15.04
C ALA A 147 -6.69 -2.65 15.18
N GLU A 148 -7.17 -2.90 16.40
CA GLU A 148 -8.61 -3.11 16.68
C GLU A 148 -9.45 -1.88 16.30
N GLU A 149 -9.01 -0.68 16.71
CA GLU A 149 -9.71 0.58 16.36
C GLU A 149 -9.79 0.79 14.84
N VAL A 150 -8.72 0.48 14.09
CA VAL A 150 -8.70 0.53 12.63
C VAL A 150 -9.66 -0.50 12.05
N LEU A 151 -9.63 -1.75 12.51
CA LEU A 151 -10.48 -2.81 11.98
C LEU A 151 -11.97 -2.52 12.22
N ASP A 152 -12.31 -2.02 13.40
CA ASP A 152 -13.68 -1.61 13.72
C ASP A 152 -14.12 -0.46 12.82
N ALA A 153 -13.24 0.51 12.53
CA ALA A 153 -13.53 1.62 11.61
C ALA A 153 -13.75 1.14 10.17
N VAL A 154 -12.86 0.27 9.63
CA VAL A 154 -13.03 -0.28 8.26
C VAL A 154 -14.31 -1.13 8.18
N LYS A 155 -14.62 -1.93 9.21
CA LYS A 155 -15.78 -2.82 9.20
C LYS A 155 -17.10 -2.07 9.35
N SER A 156 -17.16 -1.09 10.24
CA SER A 156 -18.38 -0.31 10.53
C SER A 156 -18.65 0.75 9.47
N GLY A 157 -17.65 1.06 8.65
CA GLY A 157 -17.69 2.17 7.71
C GLY A 157 -17.39 3.50 8.39
N PHE A 158 -17.36 4.56 7.57
CA PHE A 158 -16.90 5.87 7.99
C PHE A 158 -18.09 6.83 8.05
N PRO A 159 -18.16 7.73 9.03
CA PRO A 159 -19.04 8.89 8.92
C PRO A 159 -18.66 9.67 7.65
N ASN A 160 -19.65 10.05 6.81
CA ASN A 160 -19.46 10.57 5.45
C ASN A 160 -18.44 11.73 5.30
N GLU A 161 -18.09 12.44 6.38
CA GLU A 161 -17.21 13.62 6.35
C GLU A 161 -15.77 13.36 6.81
N ASP A 162 -15.47 12.18 7.39
CA ASP A 162 -14.21 11.99 8.13
C ASP A 162 -13.00 11.54 7.29
N LEU A 163 -13.22 10.88 6.14
CA LEU A 163 -12.13 10.31 5.32
C LEU A 163 -12.02 10.87 3.90
N THR A 164 -13.03 11.60 3.43
CA THR A 164 -13.01 12.25 2.11
C THR A 164 -12.17 13.53 2.11
N ALA A 165 -12.05 14.19 3.26
CA ALA A 165 -11.07 15.25 3.46
C ALA A 165 -9.70 14.62 3.73
N ALA A 166 -8.80 14.69 2.76
CA ALA A 166 -7.40 14.32 2.97
C ALA A 166 -6.86 14.97 4.26
N SER A 167 -5.95 14.28 4.94
CA SER A 167 -5.31 14.84 6.13
C SER A 167 -4.72 16.21 5.76
N PRO A 168 -4.96 17.27 6.56
CA PRO A 168 -4.46 18.60 6.25
C PRO A 168 -2.92 18.70 6.37
N VAL A 169 -2.25 17.59 6.68
CA VAL A 169 -0.82 17.50 6.88
C VAL A 169 -0.22 16.66 5.76
N ASP A 170 0.68 17.26 4.99
CA ASP A 170 1.53 16.55 4.04
C ASP A 170 2.40 15.53 4.76
N LYS A 171 2.50 14.34 4.16
CA LYS A 171 3.50 13.37 4.57
C LYS A 171 4.86 13.86 4.06
N PRO A 172 5.85 14.10 4.93
CA PRO A 172 7.12 14.67 4.51
C PRO A 172 7.86 13.73 3.56
N SER A 173 8.58 14.29 2.59
CA SER A 173 9.35 13.55 1.58
C SER A 173 10.31 12.52 2.19
N THR A 174 10.93 12.85 3.32
CA THR A 174 11.81 11.93 4.07
C THR A 174 11.07 10.69 4.57
N ARG A 175 9.81 10.84 4.96
CA ARG A 175 8.96 9.72 5.38
C ARG A 175 8.57 8.85 4.20
N TRP A 176 8.19 9.46 3.08
CA TRP A 176 7.98 8.74 1.81
C TRP A 176 9.23 7.96 1.38
N PHE A 177 10.42 8.58 1.46
CA PHE A 177 11.68 7.91 1.15
C PHE A 177 11.91 6.67 2.01
N LEU A 178 11.70 6.75 3.32
CA LEU A 178 11.89 5.60 4.21
C LEU A 178 10.92 4.46 3.87
N ASP A 179 9.63 4.77 3.71
CA ASP A 179 8.61 3.75 3.44
C ASP A 179 8.85 3.07 2.08
N LEU A 180 9.18 3.86 1.04
CA LEU A 180 9.42 3.33 -0.30
C LEU A 180 10.78 2.65 -0.45
N ARG A 181 11.82 3.13 0.22
CA ARG A 181 13.13 2.47 0.30
C ARG A 181 13.00 1.07 0.87
N TRP A 182 12.20 0.95 1.92
CA TRP A 182 11.94 -0.34 2.56
C TRP A 182 11.18 -1.28 1.64
N LEU A 183 10.08 -0.80 1.05
CA LEU A 183 9.30 -1.58 0.09
C LEU A 183 10.16 -2.04 -1.10
N ARG A 184 10.97 -1.15 -1.67
CA ARG A 184 11.91 -1.47 -2.75
C ARG A 184 12.85 -2.60 -2.36
N PHE A 185 13.46 -2.53 -1.17
CA PHE A 185 14.37 -3.58 -0.71
C PHE A 185 13.63 -4.92 -0.65
N SER A 186 12.48 -4.96 0.02
CA SER A 186 11.77 -6.22 0.28
C SER A 186 11.11 -6.83 -0.95
N LEU A 187 10.61 -6.02 -1.89
CA LEU A 187 10.12 -6.53 -3.17
C LEU A 187 11.22 -7.21 -3.98
N ASN A 188 12.46 -6.73 -3.89
CA ASN A 188 13.56 -7.27 -4.67
C ASN A 188 14.28 -8.42 -3.95
N ASP A 189 14.35 -8.38 -2.62
CA ASP A 189 15.12 -9.34 -1.80
C ASP A 189 14.26 -10.47 -1.25
N LYS A 190 13.05 -10.16 -0.75
CA LYS A 190 12.22 -11.12 -0.02
C LYS A 190 11.14 -11.80 -0.86
N LEU A 191 10.64 -11.14 -1.90
CA LEU A 191 9.62 -11.72 -2.76
C LEU A 191 10.28 -12.57 -3.86
N ASP A 192 11.06 -13.58 -3.50
CA ASP A 192 11.79 -14.45 -4.44
C ASP A 192 10.96 -15.64 -4.96
N GLU A 193 11.57 -16.46 -5.83
CA GLU A 193 10.89 -17.61 -6.46
C GLU A 193 10.44 -18.64 -5.41
N GLU A 194 11.29 -18.95 -4.43
CA GLU A 194 10.97 -19.85 -3.31
C GLU A 194 9.77 -19.33 -2.50
N THR A 195 9.74 -18.03 -2.22
CA THR A 195 8.61 -17.39 -1.53
C THR A 195 7.32 -17.51 -2.33
N ILE A 196 7.38 -17.32 -3.65
CA ILE A 196 6.22 -17.46 -4.54
C ILE A 196 5.74 -18.91 -4.58
N GLU A 197 6.66 -19.87 -4.67
CA GLU A 197 6.34 -21.30 -4.61
C GLU A 197 5.66 -21.67 -3.29
N ASN A 198 6.17 -21.16 -2.16
CA ASN A 198 5.56 -21.36 -0.84
C ASN A 198 4.15 -20.76 -0.73
N LEU A 199 3.93 -19.58 -1.30
CA LEU A 199 2.59 -18.97 -1.38
C LEU A 199 1.61 -19.81 -2.23
N LEU A 200 2.11 -20.49 -3.26
CA LEU A 200 1.30 -21.38 -4.09
C LEU A 200 1.04 -22.74 -3.40
N ALA A 201 2.04 -23.26 -2.66
CA ALA A 201 1.97 -24.56 -2.01
C ALA A 201 1.07 -24.57 -0.76
N THR A 202 0.88 -23.42 -0.11
CA THR A 202 0.04 -23.29 1.08
C THR A 202 -1.47 -23.42 0.82
N GLY A 203 -1.88 -23.65 -0.43
CA GLY A 203 -3.28 -23.94 -0.76
C GLY A 203 -4.20 -22.75 -0.52
N ILE A 204 -3.70 -21.54 -0.80
CA ILE A 204 -4.46 -20.30 -0.68
C ILE A 204 -5.55 -20.27 -1.76
N GLU A 205 -6.67 -20.97 -1.51
CA GLU A 205 -7.94 -20.84 -2.23
C GLU A 205 -8.81 -19.71 -1.68
#